data_AF-A0A3A8KFJ1-F1
#
_entry.id   AF-A0A3A8KFJ1-F1
#
_cell.length_a   1.000
_cell.length_b   1.000
_cell.length_c   1.000
_cell.angle_alpha   90.00
_cell.angle_beta   90.00
_cell.angle_gamma   90.00
#
_symmetry.space_group_name_H-M   'P 1'
#
loop_
_entity.id
_entity.type
_entity.pdbx_description
1 polymer ?
#
loop_
_entity_poly.entity_id
_entity_poly.type
_entity_poly.pdbx_seq_one_letter_code
_entity_poly.pdbx_strand_id
1 'polypeptide(L)'
;MSLTGLGVAFLVMGCGGSRSNSKVDLSGMGPSMNAKRYANLEKLAAKDLNCTEELTPTYLGENQYQMSGCNADTTYELRCKMGQCAWVPDVKGRAAFDLDCERAKLTTTRLDPVTVGVSGCGRRAAYRLLGTVHSFSWTLNSPVTQEEAPPASPATGAVP
;
A
#
# COMPACT_ATOMS: atom_id res chain seq x y z
N MET A 1 41.25 23.70 41.26
CA MET A 1 40.03 22.86 41.33
C MET A 1 38.89 23.64 40.71
N SER A 2 38.31 23.12 39.63
CA SER A 2 36.89 23.22 39.25
C SER A 2 36.76 22.88 37.76
N LEU A 3 36.49 21.60 37.50
CA LEU A 3 35.99 21.07 36.25
C LEU A 3 34.48 21.34 36.20
N THR A 4 34.00 22.07 35.20
CA THR A 4 32.57 22.07 34.85
C THR A 4 32.44 21.68 33.39
N GLY A 5 32.29 20.38 33.16
CA GLY A 5 31.86 19.82 31.89
C GLY A 5 30.34 19.98 31.76
N LEU A 6 29.91 20.69 30.73
CA LEU A 6 28.51 20.73 30.30
C LEU A 6 28.24 19.51 29.41
N GLY A 7 27.68 18.46 30.02
CA GLY A 7 27.11 17.34 29.29
C GLY A 7 25.78 17.74 28.66
N VAL A 8 25.73 17.79 27.33
CA VAL A 8 24.47 17.91 26.58
C VAL A 8 23.86 16.52 26.50
N ALA A 9 22.82 16.27 27.31
CA ALA A 9 22.03 15.05 27.23
C ALA A 9 21.09 15.13 26.02
N PHE A 10 21.40 14.39 24.96
CA PHE A 10 20.45 14.08 23.89
C PHE A 10 19.36 13.15 24.44
N LEU A 11 18.21 13.72 24.81
CA LEU A 11 16.99 12.94 24.99
C LEU A 11 16.47 12.55 23.62
N VAL A 12 16.89 11.39 23.13
CA VAL A 12 16.21 10.70 22.04
C VAL A 12 14.86 10.25 22.58
N MET A 13 13.83 11.07 22.42
CA MET A 13 12.44 10.65 22.62
C MET A 13 12.14 9.58 21.56
N GLY A 14 12.31 8.31 21.94
CA GLY A 14 11.81 7.18 21.19
C GLY A 14 10.29 7.26 21.15
N CYS A 15 9.73 7.62 19.99
CA CYS A 15 8.31 7.44 19.67
C CYS A 15 8.02 5.93 19.54
N GLY A 16 8.03 5.22 20.67
CA GLY A 16 7.65 3.82 20.83
C GLY A 16 6.34 3.68 21.59
N GLY A 17 5.40 4.59 21.37
CA GLY A 17 4.07 4.52 21.97
C GLY A 17 3.31 3.31 21.44
N SER A 18 3.20 2.27 22.26
CA SER A 18 2.39 1.09 21.98
C SER A 18 0.92 1.52 21.89
N ARG A 19 0.39 1.67 20.68
CA ARG A 19 -1.01 2.05 20.45
C ARG A 19 -1.93 0.98 21.02
N SER A 20 -2.76 1.34 21.99
CA SER A 20 -3.69 0.42 22.63
C SER A 20 -4.81 0.05 21.67
N ASN A 21 -4.73 -1.13 21.08
CA ASN A 21 -5.70 -1.69 20.14
C ASN A 21 -7.03 -2.13 20.81
N SER A 22 -7.18 -1.87 22.12
CA SER A 22 -8.28 -2.36 22.97
C SER A 22 -9.66 -1.74 22.69
N LYS A 23 -9.75 -0.78 21.76
CA LYS A 23 -10.98 -0.05 21.44
C LYS A 23 -11.60 -0.43 20.09
N VAL A 24 -10.98 -1.32 19.34
CA VAL A 24 -11.37 -1.63 17.97
C VAL A 24 -12.38 -2.78 17.97
N ASP A 25 -13.59 -2.52 17.46
CA ASP A 25 -14.60 -3.56 17.26
C ASP A 25 -14.26 -4.41 16.04
N LEU A 26 -13.69 -5.58 16.30
CA LEU A 26 -13.30 -6.54 15.26
C LEU A 26 -14.49 -7.28 14.66
N SER A 27 -15.67 -7.22 15.28
CA SER A 27 -16.86 -7.97 14.87
C SER A 27 -17.33 -7.58 13.47
N GLY A 28 -17.13 -6.31 13.10
CA GLY A 28 -17.43 -5.77 11.77
C GLY A 28 -16.31 -5.96 10.73
N MET A 29 -15.17 -6.54 11.11
CA MET A 29 -13.99 -6.62 10.23
C MET A 29 -13.89 -7.93 9.44
N GLY A 30 -15.00 -8.64 9.30
CA GLY A 30 -15.03 -9.91 8.58
C GLY A 30 -14.41 -11.09 9.35
N PRO A 31 -14.64 -12.31 8.84
CA PRO A 31 -14.39 -13.54 9.60
C PRO A 31 -12.91 -13.87 9.82
N SER A 32 -12.03 -13.27 9.01
CA SER A 32 -10.59 -13.51 9.05
C SER A 32 -9.84 -12.51 9.93
N MET A 33 -10.51 -11.55 10.58
CA MET A 33 -9.83 -10.59 11.44
C MET A 33 -9.66 -11.10 12.88
N ASN A 34 -8.52 -10.77 13.50
CA ASN A 34 -8.29 -10.93 14.94
C ASN A 34 -7.32 -9.86 15.44
N ALA A 35 -7.18 -9.71 16.76
CA ALA A 35 -6.35 -8.67 17.37
C ALA A 35 -4.90 -8.65 16.85
N LYS A 36 -4.29 -9.82 16.66
CA LYS A 36 -2.91 -9.93 16.13
C LYS A 36 -2.83 -9.48 14.68
N ARG A 37 -3.79 -9.87 13.83
CA ARG A 37 -3.83 -9.47 12.42
C ARG A 37 -4.06 -7.97 12.29
N TYR A 38 -4.97 -7.42 13.08
CA TYR A 38 -5.26 -6.00 13.12
C TYR A 38 -4.04 -5.19 13.57
N ALA A 39 -3.36 -5.56 14.67
CA ALA A 39 -2.16 -4.85 15.12
C ALA A 39 -1.03 -4.85 14.06
N ASN A 40 -0.89 -5.94 13.29
CA ASN A 40 0.07 -5.98 12.18
C ASN A 40 -0.36 -5.09 11.01
N LEU A 41 -1.66 -5.06 10.69
CA LEU A 41 -2.21 -4.18 9.66
C LEU A 41 -2.00 -2.71 10.04
N GLU A 42 -2.33 -2.35 11.28
CA GLU A 42 -2.18 -0.99 11.79
C GLU A 42 -0.72 -0.54 11.71
N LYS A 43 0.23 -1.38 12.14
CA LYS A 43 1.66 -1.07 12.06
C LYS A 43 2.14 -0.90 10.62
N LEU A 44 1.69 -1.77 9.71
CA LEU A 44 2.03 -1.67 8.29
C LEU A 44 1.46 -0.39 7.68
N ALA A 45 0.18 -0.11 7.93
CA ALA A 45 -0.50 1.06 7.41
C ALA A 45 0.04 2.37 7.98
N ALA A 46 0.38 2.42 9.26
CA ALA A 46 1.02 3.59 9.87
C ALA A 46 2.35 3.94 9.17
N LYS A 47 3.12 2.91 8.78
CA LYS A 47 4.35 3.10 8.01
C LYS A 47 4.06 3.55 6.58
N ASP A 48 3.17 2.86 5.86
CA ASP A 48 2.91 3.13 4.45
C ASP A 48 2.25 4.51 4.23
N LEU A 49 1.40 4.94 5.16
CA LEU A 49 0.72 6.23 5.13
C LEU A 49 1.52 7.35 5.82
N ASN A 50 2.69 7.06 6.39
CA ASN A 50 3.46 7.97 7.24
C ASN A 50 2.60 8.61 8.35
N CYS A 51 1.71 7.82 8.96
CA CYS A 51 0.68 8.31 9.87
C CYS A 51 0.98 7.95 11.34
N THR A 52 1.16 8.98 12.17
CA THR A 52 1.44 8.86 13.60
C THR A 52 0.17 8.86 14.47
N GLU A 53 -0.98 9.20 13.89
CA GLU A 53 -2.30 9.16 14.53
C GLU A 53 -2.99 7.78 14.37
N GLU A 54 -4.13 7.62 15.04
CA GLU A 54 -4.96 6.42 14.97
C GLU A 54 -5.57 6.26 13.56
N LEU A 55 -5.43 5.07 12.98
CA LEU A 55 -5.96 4.77 11.65
C LEU A 55 -7.34 4.13 11.76
N THR A 56 -8.25 4.53 10.86
CA THR A 56 -9.60 3.96 10.77
C THR A 56 -9.63 2.83 9.74
N PRO A 57 -9.90 1.59 10.17
CA PRO A 57 -10.09 0.45 9.28
C PRO A 57 -11.51 0.40 8.70
N THR A 58 -11.64 -0.03 7.45
CA THR A 58 -12.92 -0.35 6.81
C THR A 58 -12.78 -1.70 6.08
N TYR A 59 -13.67 -2.65 6.37
CA TYR A 59 -13.69 -3.93 5.67
C TYR A 59 -14.44 -3.80 4.35
N LEU A 60 -13.80 -4.16 3.25
CA LEU A 60 -14.36 -4.03 1.89
C LEU A 60 -14.96 -5.33 1.36
N GLY A 61 -14.86 -6.43 2.12
CA GLY A 61 -15.20 -7.77 1.64
C GLY A 61 -14.01 -8.53 1.08
N GLU A 62 -14.16 -9.83 0.86
CA GLU A 62 -13.16 -10.69 0.19
C GLU A 62 -11.72 -10.59 0.74
N ASN A 63 -11.57 -10.45 2.07
CA ASN A 63 -10.28 -10.24 2.74
C ASN A 63 -9.57 -8.91 2.37
N GLN A 64 -10.29 -7.92 1.87
CA GLN A 64 -9.77 -6.58 1.62
C GLN A 64 -10.15 -5.60 2.73
N TYR A 65 -9.20 -4.77 3.10
CA TYR A 65 -9.29 -3.82 4.22
C TYR A 65 -8.70 -2.49 3.79
N GLN A 66 -9.49 -1.43 3.85
CA GLN A 66 -8.98 -0.07 3.70
C GLN A 66 -8.53 0.45 5.05
N MET A 67 -7.36 1.06 5.09
CA MET A 67 -6.89 1.84 6.24
C MET A 67 -6.87 3.30 5.82
N SER A 68 -7.49 4.17 6.61
CA SER A 68 -7.59 5.61 6.35
C SER A 68 -7.13 6.43 7.55
N GLY A 69 -6.47 7.56 7.28
CA GLY A 69 -5.99 8.49 8.29
C GLY A 69 -4.87 9.37 7.75
N CYS A 70 -4.58 10.48 8.44
CA CYS A 70 -3.56 11.44 8.01
C CYS A 70 -3.72 11.93 6.55
N ASN A 71 -4.96 12.18 6.11
CA ASN A 71 -5.32 12.62 4.75
C ASN A 71 -4.92 11.64 3.63
N ALA A 72 -4.73 10.37 3.96
CA ALA A 72 -4.43 9.33 3.00
C ALA A 72 -5.21 8.05 3.33
N ASP A 73 -5.37 7.21 2.33
CA ASP A 73 -5.94 5.88 2.48
C ASP A 73 -5.23 4.89 1.57
N THR A 74 -5.26 3.61 1.96
CA THR A 74 -4.77 2.53 1.12
C THR A 74 -5.44 1.21 1.50
N THR A 75 -5.60 0.34 0.50
CA THR A 75 -6.18 -0.98 0.66
C THR A 75 -5.10 -2.03 0.93
N TYR A 76 -5.47 -3.06 1.68
CA TYR A 76 -4.66 -4.23 2.00
C TYR A 76 -5.46 -5.51 1.78
N GLU A 77 -4.85 -6.53 1.18
CA GLU A 77 -5.42 -7.87 1.04
C GLU A 77 -4.80 -8.80 2.09
N LEU A 78 -5.62 -9.48 2.90
CA LEU A 78 -5.16 -10.55 3.78
C LEU A 78 -5.07 -11.85 2.99
N ARG A 79 -3.86 -12.34 2.74
CA ARG A 79 -3.65 -13.64 2.07
C ARG A 79 -3.22 -14.69 3.07
N CYS A 80 -3.96 -15.80 3.11
CA CYS A 80 -3.67 -16.94 3.97
C CYS A 80 -3.28 -18.16 3.14
N LYS A 81 -2.20 -18.85 3.51
CA LYS A 81 -1.79 -20.13 2.94
C LYS A 81 -1.30 -21.05 4.06
N MET A 82 -1.87 -22.25 4.14
CA MET A 82 -1.58 -23.25 5.19
C MET A 82 -1.68 -22.68 6.62
N GLY A 83 -2.72 -21.88 6.90
CA GLY A 83 -2.96 -21.27 8.22
C GLY A 83 -2.08 -20.06 8.55
N GLN A 84 -1.04 -19.78 7.76
CA GLN A 84 -0.21 -18.57 7.88
C GLN A 84 -0.82 -17.46 7.01
N CYS A 85 -0.95 -16.27 7.56
CA CYS A 85 -1.51 -15.12 6.84
C CYS A 85 -0.55 -13.94 6.85
N ALA A 86 -0.49 -13.24 5.72
CA ALA A 86 0.28 -12.01 5.58
C ALA A 86 -0.53 -10.96 4.83
N TRP A 87 -0.24 -9.70 5.15
CA TRP A 87 -0.83 -8.53 4.51
C TRP A 87 -0.12 -8.23 3.20
N VAL A 88 -0.90 -8.01 2.15
CA VAL A 88 -0.42 -7.53 0.85
C VAL A 88 -0.86 -6.08 0.68
N PRO A 89 0.08 -5.12 0.63
CA PRO A 89 -0.28 -3.72 0.37
C PRO A 89 -0.78 -3.53 -1.06
N ASP A 90 -1.56 -2.48 -1.30
CA ASP A 90 -1.96 -2.07 -2.65
C ASP A 90 -0.74 -1.77 -3.54
N VAL A 91 -0.77 -2.26 -4.78
CA VAL A 91 0.30 -2.07 -5.78
C VAL A 91 0.55 -0.59 -6.10
N LYS A 92 -0.46 0.28 -5.98
CA LYS A 92 -0.35 1.72 -6.23
C LYS A 92 0.73 2.38 -5.38
N GLY A 93 1.05 1.84 -4.19
CA GLY A 93 2.12 2.37 -3.36
C GLY A 93 3.50 2.23 -4.01
N ARG A 94 3.77 1.07 -4.60
CA ARG A 94 4.99 0.84 -5.37
C ARG A 94 4.95 1.58 -6.70
N ALA A 95 3.82 1.50 -7.39
CA ALA A 95 3.67 2.07 -8.72
C ALA A 95 3.71 3.60 -8.73
N ALA A 96 3.30 4.28 -7.66
CA ALA A 96 3.41 5.73 -7.57
C ALA A 96 4.86 6.21 -7.65
N PHE A 97 5.80 5.45 -7.07
CA PHE A 97 7.21 5.73 -7.17
C PHE A 97 7.76 5.38 -8.56
N ASP A 98 7.54 4.14 -9.02
CA ASP A 98 8.09 3.65 -10.29
C ASP A 98 7.54 4.41 -11.52
N LEU A 99 6.28 4.84 -11.45
CA LEU A 99 5.60 5.63 -12.49
C LEU A 99 5.60 7.12 -12.19
N ASP A 100 6.25 7.60 -11.13
CA ASP A 100 6.32 9.01 -10.74
C ASP A 100 4.95 9.72 -10.90
N CYS A 101 3.94 9.15 -10.26
CA CYS A 101 2.53 9.49 -10.43
C CYS A 101 1.81 9.37 -9.10
N GLU A 102 0.94 10.32 -8.79
CA GLU A 102 0.14 10.27 -7.55
C GLU A 102 -0.73 9.01 -7.52
N ARG A 103 -0.80 8.36 -6.36
CA ARG A 103 -1.60 7.14 -6.16
C ARG A 103 -3.06 7.28 -6.60
N ALA A 104 -3.65 8.45 -6.37
CA ALA A 104 -5.03 8.76 -6.74
C ALA A 104 -5.25 8.81 -8.27
N LYS A 105 -4.19 9.06 -9.05
CA LYS A 105 -4.20 9.10 -10.51
C LYS A 105 -3.84 7.75 -11.15
N LEU A 106 -3.63 6.72 -10.34
CA LEU A 106 -3.33 5.36 -10.80
C LEU A 106 -4.57 4.50 -10.84
N THR A 107 -4.73 3.77 -11.93
CA THR A 107 -5.74 2.74 -12.15
C THR A 107 -5.07 1.37 -12.15
N THR A 108 -5.70 0.38 -11.51
CA THR A 108 -5.18 -0.98 -11.40
C THR A 108 -6.10 -1.97 -12.09
N THR A 109 -5.54 -2.86 -12.88
CA THR A 109 -6.26 -3.95 -13.55
C THR A 109 -5.62 -5.27 -13.16
N ARG A 110 -6.37 -6.16 -12.50
CA ARG A 110 -5.87 -7.49 -12.17
C ARG A 110 -5.76 -8.32 -13.46
N LEU A 111 -4.55 -8.77 -13.78
CA LEU A 111 -4.28 -9.56 -14.99
C LEU A 111 -4.36 -11.06 -14.68
N ASP A 112 -3.88 -11.46 -13.51
CA ASP A 112 -3.97 -12.82 -12.98
C ASP A 112 -3.92 -12.79 -11.43
N PRO A 113 -3.94 -13.94 -10.72
CA PRO A 113 -3.93 -13.97 -9.25
C PRO A 113 -2.70 -13.36 -8.55
N VAL A 114 -1.60 -13.16 -9.27
CA VAL A 114 -0.33 -12.60 -8.77
C VAL A 114 0.20 -11.45 -9.62
N THR A 115 -0.45 -11.07 -10.72
CA THR A 115 -0.01 -9.98 -11.59
C THR A 115 -1.08 -8.90 -11.70
N VAL A 116 -0.67 -7.65 -11.53
CA VAL A 116 -1.53 -6.47 -11.64
C VAL A 116 -0.90 -5.48 -12.61
N GLY A 117 -1.66 -5.08 -13.62
CA GLY A 117 -1.34 -3.94 -14.47
C GLY A 117 -1.70 -2.64 -13.76
N VAL A 118 -0.85 -1.64 -13.87
CA VAL A 118 -1.10 -0.28 -13.35
C VAL A 118 -0.86 0.72 -14.47
N SER A 119 -1.80 1.63 -14.65
CA SER A 119 -1.70 2.74 -15.60
C SER A 119 -2.09 4.06 -14.94
N GLY A 120 -1.50 5.15 -15.40
CA GLY A 120 -1.77 6.50 -14.92
C GLY A 120 -0.66 7.47 -15.32
N CYS A 121 -0.98 8.77 -15.37
CA CYS A 121 -0.04 9.82 -15.77
C CYS A 121 0.69 9.53 -17.11
N GLY A 122 0.00 8.93 -18.09
CA GLY A 122 0.57 8.60 -19.40
C GLY A 122 1.58 7.44 -19.39
N ARG A 123 1.67 6.68 -18.31
CA ARG A 123 2.59 5.55 -18.15
C ARG A 123 1.83 4.30 -17.72
N ARG A 124 2.39 3.14 -18.04
CA ARG A 124 1.88 1.84 -17.59
C ARG A 124 3.00 0.86 -17.27
N ALA A 125 2.73 -0.05 -16.34
CA ALA A 125 3.60 -1.17 -16.01
C ALA A 125 2.81 -2.35 -15.46
N ALA A 126 3.36 -3.55 -15.56
CA ALA A 126 2.86 -4.72 -14.87
C ALA A 126 3.71 -5.02 -13.63
N TYR A 127 3.06 -5.41 -12.54
CA TYR A 127 3.69 -5.79 -11.28
C TYR A 127 3.32 -7.20 -10.94
N ARG A 128 4.29 -7.96 -10.45
CA ARG A 128 4.09 -9.31 -9.95
C ARG A 128 4.26 -9.34 -8.43
N LEU A 129 3.32 -9.97 -7.76
CA LEU A 129 3.38 -10.24 -6.34
C LEU A 129 4.35 -11.39 -6.10
N LEU A 130 5.48 -11.07 -5.49
CA LEU A 130 6.47 -12.04 -5.04
C LEU A 130 6.40 -12.16 -3.52
N GLY A 131 6.56 -13.37 -3.01
CA GLY A 131 6.55 -13.57 -1.57
C GLY A 131 6.30 -15.00 -1.15
N THR A 132 6.43 -15.20 0.16
CA THR A 132 6.06 -16.42 0.84
C THR A 132 4.92 -16.13 1.81
N VAL A 133 4.48 -17.15 2.55
CA VAL A 133 3.47 -17.03 3.61
C VAL A 133 3.75 -15.94 4.66
N HIS A 134 4.99 -15.47 4.81
CA HIS A 134 5.38 -14.49 5.83
C HIS A 134 5.52 -13.06 5.31
N SER A 135 5.69 -12.86 4.00
CA SER A 135 5.93 -11.54 3.42
C SER A 135 5.64 -11.55 1.94
N PHE A 136 4.92 -10.53 1.48
CA PHE A 136 4.63 -10.29 0.08
C PHE A 136 5.14 -8.90 -0.33
N SER A 137 5.55 -8.77 -1.59
CA SER A 137 6.04 -7.52 -2.16
C SER A 137 5.68 -7.45 -3.64
N TRP A 138 5.32 -6.26 -4.11
CA TRP A 138 5.14 -5.99 -5.52
C TRP A 138 6.48 -5.68 -6.17
N THR A 139 6.79 -6.45 -7.22
CA THR A 139 8.00 -6.26 -8.03
C THR A 139 7.60 -5.93 -9.44
N LEU A 140 8.31 -4.97 -10.05
CA LEU A 140 8.13 -4.61 -11.44
C LEU A 140 8.39 -5.82 -12.34
N ASN A 141 7.40 -6.19 -13.15
CA ASN A 141 7.43 -7.37 -14.03
C ASN A 141 7.72 -7.00 -15.50
N SER A 142 7.71 -5.71 -15.83
CA SER A 142 7.98 -5.18 -17.18
C SER A 142 8.61 -3.78 -17.11
N PRO A 143 9.40 -3.34 -18.09
CA PRO A 143 9.80 -1.93 -18.17
C PRO A 143 8.56 -1.03 -18.23
N VAL A 144 8.68 0.16 -17.64
CA VAL A 144 7.63 1.19 -17.70
C VAL A 144 7.49 1.65 -19.15
N THR A 145 6.29 1.55 -19.69
CA THR A 145 5.98 2.00 -21.06
C THR A 145 5.22 3.31 -21.01
N GLN A 146 5.53 4.23 -21.92
CA GLN A 146 4.68 5.38 -22.17
C GLN A 146 3.44 4.91 -22.94
N GLU A 147 2.28 5.41 -22.55
CA GLU A 147 1.04 5.20 -23.28
C GLU A 147 1.03 6.19 -24.45
N GLU A 148 1.62 5.77 -25.57
CA GLU A 148 1.58 6.55 -26.79
C GLU A 148 0.13 6.57 -27.29
N ALA A 149 -0.41 7.79 -27.49
CA ALA A 149 -1.77 7.96 -27.97
C ALA A 149 -1.96 7.16 -29.26
N PRO A 150 -3.10 6.44 -29.45
CA PRO A 150 -3.35 5.72 -30.69
C PRO A 150 -3.14 6.67 -31.87
N PRO A 151 -2.42 6.25 -32.94
CA PRO A 151 -2.28 7.09 -34.10
C PRO A 151 -3.69 7.41 -34.61
N ALA A 152 -3.98 8.70 -34.82
CA ALA A 152 -5.23 9.13 -35.42
C ALA A 152 -5.43 8.33 -36.70
N SER A 153 -6.53 7.56 -36.79
CA SER A 153 -6.89 6.83 -38.00
C SER A 153 -6.77 7.78 -39.19
N PRO A 154 -6.02 7.43 -40.25
CA PRO A 154 -6.03 8.25 -41.45
C PRO A 154 -7.46 8.30 -41.94
N ALA A 155 -8.05 9.50 -41.93
CA ALA A 155 -9.33 9.76 -42.56
C ALA A 155 -9.18 9.32 -44.02
N THR A 156 -9.88 8.26 -44.41
CA THR A 156 -9.96 7.82 -45.80
C THR A 156 -10.52 8.97 -46.60
N GLY A 157 -9.63 9.67 -47.32
CA GLY A 157 -9.99 10.74 -48.22
C GLY A 157 -10.98 10.22 -49.24
N ALA A 158 -12.11 10.92 -49.34
CA ALA A 158 -13.04 10.79 -50.44
C ALA A 158 -12.29 10.92 -51.77
N VAL A 159 -12.39 9.91 -52.62
CA VAL A 159 -11.96 9.98 -54.02
C VAL A 159 -13.14 10.55 -54.83
N PRO A 160 -12.91 11.55 -55.71
CA PRO A 160 -13.95 12.21 -56.51
C PRO A 160 -14.61 11.31 -57.56
#